data_AF-A0A2V8Q0W7-F1
#
_entry.id   AF-A0A2V8Q0W7-F1
#
_cell.length_a   1.000
_cell.length_b   1.000
_cell.length_c   1.000
_cell.angle_alpha   90.00
_cell.angle_beta   90.00
_cell.angle_gamma   90.00
#
_symmetry.space_group_name_H-M   'P 1'
#
loop_
_entity.id
_entity.type
_entity.pdbx_description
1 polymer ?
#
loop_
_entity_poly.entity_id
_entity_poly.type
_entity_poly.pdbx_seq_one_letter_code
_entity_poly.pdbx_strand_id
1 'polypeptide(L)'
;MLGKTLPILSILLTSAVALAQTRTYESPRKTIRALIVPVGARGYATYESRVELRSSSGTLLRSKSFASRDHNHGEGVGHAEWTVKGRFFVFNTFSSGGHQPWHYATYVYSVTANRIYSVDSVVGPVTSHLLLTTRLGATAGEKIPVSIRLVRWR
;
A
#
# COMPACT_ATOMS: atom_id res chain seq x y z
N MET A 1 3.15 -48.07 31.56
CA MET A 1 3.65 -47.14 30.51
C MET A 1 2.45 -46.60 29.76
N LEU A 2 1.99 -45.40 30.09
CA LEU A 2 0.75 -44.80 29.57
C LEU A 2 1.11 -43.87 28.40
N GLY A 3 0.73 -44.25 27.19
CA GLY A 3 0.99 -43.49 25.96
C GLY A 3 0.18 -42.19 25.93
N LYS A 4 0.88 -41.06 25.78
CA LYS A 4 0.29 -39.73 25.58
C LYS A 4 -0.22 -39.61 24.14
N THR A 5 -1.51 -39.36 23.96
CA THR A 5 -2.05 -38.82 22.71
C THR A 5 -2.37 -37.33 22.90
N LEU A 6 -1.66 -36.46 22.18
CA LEU A 6 -2.04 -35.06 21.98
C LEU A 6 -2.90 -34.98 20.73
N PRO A 7 -4.08 -34.31 20.74
CA PRO A 7 -4.67 -33.85 19.50
C PRO A 7 -4.07 -32.50 19.11
N ILE A 8 -3.48 -32.58 17.93
CA ILE A 8 -2.90 -31.59 17.05
C ILE A 8 -3.96 -30.58 16.54
N LEU A 9 -3.51 -29.33 16.41
CA LEU A 9 -3.93 -28.28 15.47
C LEU A 9 -5.33 -27.65 15.59
N SER A 10 -5.36 -26.51 16.27
CA SER A 10 -6.41 -25.48 16.09
C SER A 10 -5.79 -24.23 15.47
N ILE A 11 -5.36 -24.29 14.20
CA ILE A 11 -4.97 -23.09 13.45
C ILE A 11 -5.48 -23.22 12.03
N LEU A 12 -6.74 -22.85 11.79
CA LEU A 12 -7.24 -22.61 10.44
C LEU A 12 -8.54 -21.78 10.42
N LEU A 13 -8.69 -20.83 11.34
CA LEU A 13 -9.87 -19.95 11.38
C LEU A 13 -9.54 -18.45 11.50
N THR A 14 -8.34 -18.03 11.11
CA THR A 14 -7.95 -16.60 11.10
C THR A 14 -7.80 -16.01 9.70
N SER A 15 -7.85 -16.80 8.63
CA SER A 15 -7.64 -16.32 7.25
C SER A 15 -8.88 -15.74 6.56
N ALA A 16 -10.10 -16.12 6.98
CA ALA A 16 -11.33 -15.71 6.29
C ALA A 16 -11.69 -14.23 6.49
N VAL A 17 -11.39 -13.68 7.68
CA VAL A 17 -11.83 -12.32 8.04
C VAL A 17 -10.97 -11.24 7.36
N ALA A 18 -9.67 -11.48 7.18
CA ALA A 18 -8.78 -10.54 6.47
C ALA A 18 -9.09 -10.45 4.96
N LEU A 19 -9.61 -11.52 4.36
CA LEU A 19 -10.01 -11.53 2.95
C LEU A 19 -11.26 -10.68 2.70
N ALA A 20 -12.21 -10.63 3.63
CA ALA A 20 -13.49 -9.93 3.45
C ALA A 20 -13.34 -8.39 3.34
N GLN A 21 -12.26 -7.82 3.87
CA GLN A 21 -11.99 -6.37 3.84
C GLN A 21 -10.85 -5.99 2.88
N THR A 22 -10.31 -6.96 2.13
CA THR A 22 -9.25 -6.68 1.16
C THR A 22 -9.81 -5.84 0.02
N ARG A 23 -9.30 -4.61 -0.15
CA ARG A 23 -9.66 -3.76 -1.29
C ARG A 23 -8.81 -4.13 -2.50
N THR A 24 -9.42 -4.28 -3.66
CA THR A 24 -8.74 -4.66 -4.90
C THR A 24 -8.87 -3.57 -5.95
N TYR A 25 -7.76 -3.24 -6.60
CA TYR A 25 -7.68 -2.24 -7.66
C TYR A 25 -7.06 -2.87 -8.91
N GLU A 26 -7.85 -2.99 -9.97
CA GLU A 26 -7.37 -3.50 -11.25
C GLU A 26 -6.65 -2.39 -12.04
N SER A 27 -5.48 -2.72 -12.60
CA SER A 27 -4.86 -1.83 -13.57
C SER A 27 -5.77 -1.69 -14.81
N PRO A 28 -5.74 -0.56 -15.54
CA PRO A 28 -6.55 -0.36 -16.75
C PRO A 28 -6.40 -1.46 -17.81
N ARG A 29 -5.22 -2.08 -17.89
CA ARG A 29 -4.94 -3.19 -18.81
C ARG A 29 -5.25 -4.57 -18.23
N LYS A 30 -5.72 -4.65 -16.99
CA LYS A 30 -6.03 -5.88 -16.23
C LYS A 30 -4.88 -6.87 -16.10
N THR A 31 -3.63 -6.42 -16.32
CA THR A 31 -2.44 -7.26 -16.22
C THR A 31 -1.91 -7.38 -14.79
N ILE A 32 -2.22 -6.38 -13.96
CA ILE A 32 -1.83 -6.32 -12.55
C ILE A 32 -3.05 -5.94 -11.70
N ARG A 33 -3.16 -6.55 -10.53
CA ARG A 33 -4.10 -6.21 -9.46
C ARG A 33 -3.32 -5.77 -8.24
N ALA A 34 -3.70 -4.64 -7.65
CA ALA A 34 -3.21 -4.22 -6.36
C ALA A 34 -4.24 -4.61 -5.29
N LEU A 35 -3.78 -5.31 -4.26
CA LEU A 35 -4.59 -5.75 -3.12
C LEU A 35 -4.11 -5.01 -1.88
N ILE A 36 -5.05 -4.37 -1.20
CA ILE A 36 -4.83 -3.73 0.09
C ILE A 36 -5.37 -4.67 1.14
N VAL A 37 -4.49 -5.47 1.71
CA VAL A 37 -4.81 -6.53 2.67
C VAL A 37 -4.74 -5.93 4.08
N PRO A 38 -5.83 -5.94 4.87
CA PRO A 38 -5.79 -5.53 6.26
C PRO A 38 -4.92 -6.49 7.07
N VAL A 39 -4.04 -5.96 7.91
CA VAL A 39 -3.09 -6.74 8.72
C VAL A 39 -3.03 -6.29 10.18
N GLY A 40 -3.89 -5.35 10.60
CA GLY A 40 -3.97 -4.93 11.99
C GLY A 40 -4.55 -6.03 12.90
N ALA A 41 -4.31 -5.92 14.20
CA ALA A 41 -4.85 -6.84 15.18
C ALA A 41 -6.39 -6.74 15.27
N ARG A 42 -7.02 -7.69 15.99
CA ARG A 42 -8.46 -7.69 16.19
C ARG A 42 -8.92 -6.37 16.84
N GLY A 43 -9.88 -5.68 16.20
CA GLY A 43 -10.34 -4.35 16.61
C GLY A 43 -9.60 -3.20 15.90
N TYR A 44 -8.45 -3.47 15.29
CA TYR A 44 -7.62 -2.51 14.55
C TYR A 44 -7.36 -2.95 13.10
N ALA A 45 -8.13 -3.90 12.58
CA ALA A 45 -7.83 -4.59 11.31
C ALA A 45 -7.60 -3.63 10.12
N THR A 46 -8.34 -2.52 10.04
CA THR A 46 -8.24 -1.53 8.95
C THR A 46 -7.18 -0.46 9.18
N TYR A 47 -6.57 -0.40 10.36
CA TYR A 47 -5.57 0.60 10.74
C TYR A 47 -4.19 0.28 10.21
N GLU A 48 -3.93 -0.97 9.85
CA GLU A 48 -2.70 -1.39 9.22
C GLU A 48 -2.97 -2.19 7.96
N SER A 49 -2.15 -1.97 6.94
CA SER A 49 -2.33 -2.62 5.66
C SER A 49 -1.02 -3.21 5.11
N ARG A 50 -1.16 -4.27 4.33
CA ARG A 50 -0.13 -4.74 3.42
C ARG A 50 -0.61 -4.54 2.00
N VAL A 51 0.24 -3.96 1.17
CA VAL A 51 -0.02 -3.77 -0.25
C VAL A 51 0.64 -4.91 -1.02
N GLU A 52 -0.15 -5.67 -1.77
CA GLU A 52 0.30 -6.75 -2.63
C GLU A 52 -0.02 -6.42 -4.10
N LEU A 53 1.00 -6.45 -4.95
CA LEU A 53 0.85 -6.30 -6.39
C LEU A 53 0.96 -7.69 -7.00
N ARG A 54 -0.12 -8.16 -7.62
CA ARG A 54 -0.21 -9.48 -8.22
C ARG A 54 -0.46 -9.38 -9.71
N SER A 55 0.09 -10.31 -10.49
CA SER A 55 -0.28 -10.47 -11.90
C SER A 55 -1.77 -10.85 -12.04
N SER A 56 -2.29 -10.79 -13.26
CA SER A 56 -3.61 -11.34 -13.60
C SER A 56 -3.74 -12.81 -13.19
N SER A 57 -2.69 -13.61 -13.38
CA SER A 57 -2.62 -15.02 -12.95
C SER A 57 -2.54 -15.21 -11.42
N GLY A 58 -2.37 -14.13 -10.64
CA GLY A 58 -2.30 -14.19 -9.17
C GLY A 58 -0.90 -14.30 -8.58
N THR A 59 0.14 -14.39 -9.42
CA THR A 59 1.55 -14.39 -9.02
C THR A 59 1.89 -13.09 -8.29
N LEU A 60 2.49 -13.19 -7.10
CA LEU A 60 2.94 -12.02 -6.36
C LEU A 60 4.16 -11.38 -7.04
N LEU A 61 4.00 -10.15 -7.52
CA LEU A 61 5.05 -9.37 -8.18
C LEU A 61 5.83 -8.53 -7.18
N ARG A 62 5.12 -7.92 -6.22
CA ARG A 62 5.69 -7.09 -5.16
C ARG A 62 4.77 -7.06 -3.95
N SER A 63 5.36 -6.89 -2.77
CA SER A 63 4.63 -6.66 -1.52
C SER A 63 5.35 -5.60 -0.69
N LYS A 64 4.58 -4.81 0.06
CA LYS A 64 5.09 -3.92 1.12
C LYS A 64 4.11 -3.95 2.29
N SER A 65 4.61 -4.39 3.44
CA SER A 65 3.86 -4.36 4.69
C SER A 65 4.07 -3.03 5.39
N PHE A 66 2.99 -2.48 5.93
CA PHE A 66 3.01 -1.32 6.83
C PHE A 66 2.62 -1.69 8.25
N ALA A 67 2.64 -2.99 8.57
CA ALA A 67 2.34 -3.46 9.90
C ALA A 67 3.42 -3.05 10.90
N SER A 68 3.02 -2.61 12.09
CA SER A 68 3.94 -2.55 13.22
C SER A 68 4.18 -3.96 13.78
N ARG A 69 5.16 -4.09 14.68
CA ARG A 69 5.45 -5.36 15.34
C ARG A 69 4.28 -5.88 16.18
N ASP A 70 3.49 -4.98 16.76
CA ASP A 70 2.34 -5.29 17.61
C ASP A 70 1.00 -5.25 16.87
N HIS A 71 1.02 -4.91 15.58
CA HIS A 71 -0.15 -4.82 14.71
C HIS A 71 -1.22 -3.80 15.13
N ASN A 72 -0.84 -2.80 15.94
CA ASN A 72 -1.75 -1.73 16.40
C ASN A 72 -1.29 -0.31 16.01
N HIS A 73 -0.02 -0.12 15.68
CA HIS A 73 0.65 1.18 15.60
C HIS A 73 1.42 1.39 14.28
N GLY A 74 1.08 0.65 13.24
CA GLY A 74 1.60 0.77 11.90
C GLY A 74 0.84 1.80 11.06
N GLU A 75 0.77 1.55 9.75
CA GLU A 75 0.07 2.43 8.83
C GLU A 75 -0.95 1.68 7.97
N GLY A 76 -2.10 2.31 7.77
CA GLY A 76 -3.17 1.83 6.92
C GLY A 76 -3.14 2.56 5.59
N VAL A 77 -3.51 1.88 4.49
CA VAL A 77 -3.69 2.60 3.22
C VAL A 77 -5.01 3.37 3.28
N GLY A 78 -4.99 4.67 3.04
CA GLY A 78 -6.21 5.49 3.02
C GLY A 78 -6.91 5.39 1.68
N HIS A 79 -6.23 5.90 0.65
CA HIS A 79 -6.66 6.00 -0.72
C HIS A 79 -5.63 5.38 -1.67
N ALA A 80 -6.11 4.83 -2.78
CA ALA A 80 -5.27 4.23 -3.79
C ALA A 80 -5.93 4.28 -5.17
N GLU A 81 -5.14 4.45 -6.22
CA GLU A 81 -5.61 4.49 -7.59
C GLU A 81 -4.53 4.11 -8.61
N TRP A 82 -4.96 3.56 -9.74
CA TRP A 82 -4.10 3.42 -10.91
C TRP A 82 -4.13 4.68 -11.76
N THR A 83 -2.97 5.09 -12.26
CA THR A 83 -2.93 6.09 -13.33
C THR A 83 -3.70 5.62 -14.55
N VAL A 84 -4.28 6.55 -15.34
CA VAL A 84 -5.08 6.25 -16.54
C VAL A 84 -4.38 5.29 -17.52
N LYS A 85 -3.07 5.43 -17.71
CA LYS A 85 -2.28 4.56 -18.59
C LYS A 85 -1.83 3.25 -17.93
N GLY A 86 -2.13 3.07 -16.64
CA GLY A 86 -1.77 1.89 -15.84
C GLY A 86 -0.27 1.72 -15.61
N ARG A 87 0.54 2.79 -15.79
CA ARG A 87 2.00 2.71 -15.64
C ARG A 87 2.44 2.79 -14.18
N PHE A 88 1.61 3.42 -13.37
CA PHE A 88 1.82 3.60 -11.95
C PHE A 88 0.56 3.29 -11.17
N PHE A 89 0.74 2.72 -9.98
CA PHE A 89 -0.26 2.64 -8.93
C PHE A 89 0.19 3.54 -7.78
N VAL A 90 -0.67 4.47 -7.38
CA VAL A 90 -0.37 5.49 -6.38
C VAL A 90 -1.28 5.25 -5.19
N PHE A 91 -0.73 5.33 -3.99
CA PHE A 91 -1.50 5.18 -2.77
C PHE A 91 -0.89 6.01 -1.64
N ASN A 92 -1.72 6.44 -0.70
CA ASN A 92 -1.24 7.06 0.53
C ASN A 92 -1.48 6.13 1.72
N THR A 93 -0.68 6.31 2.75
CA THR A 93 -0.89 5.70 4.06
C THR A 93 -1.26 6.75 5.08
N PHE A 94 -1.88 6.32 6.18
CA PHE A 94 -2.12 7.13 7.37
C PHE A 94 -1.62 6.35 8.58
N SER A 95 -0.97 7.04 9.51
CA SER A 95 -0.52 6.45 10.77
C SER A 95 -1.72 6.15 11.67
N SER A 96 -1.70 4.99 12.34
CA SER A 96 -2.69 4.64 13.36
C SER A 96 -2.32 5.13 14.77
N GLY A 97 -1.17 5.79 14.96
CA GLY A 97 -0.62 6.13 16.26
C GLY A 97 0.14 7.47 16.35
N GLY A 98 0.69 7.76 17.54
CA GLY A 98 1.22 9.08 17.93
C GLY A 98 2.58 9.50 17.35
N HIS A 99 3.23 8.67 16.55
CA HIS A 99 4.41 9.08 15.78
C HIS A 99 3.92 9.74 14.48
N GLN A 100 4.00 11.07 14.43
CA GLN A 100 3.56 11.96 13.33
C GLN A 100 2.04 12.00 13.08
N PRO A 101 1.27 12.65 13.99
CA PRO A 101 -0.14 12.96 13.74
C PRO A 101 -0.30 13.66 12.38
N TRP A 102 -1.28 13.22 11.59
CA TRP A 102 -1.65 13.83 10.29
C TRP A 102 -0.65 13.68 9.14
N HIS A 103 0.41 12.88 9.29
CA HIS A 103 1.28 12.58 8.15
C HIS A 103 0.66 11.51 7.25
N TYR A 104 0.51 11.85 5.96
CA TYR A 104 0.01 10.93 4.93
C TYR A 104 1.12 10.61 3.92
N ALA A 105 1.94 9.61 4.23
CA ALA A 105 3.03 9.22 3.35
C ALA A 105 2.49 8.70 2.02
N THR A 106 3.02 9.19 0.91
CA THR A 106 2.58 8.80 -0.43
C THR A 106 3.57 7.85 -1.08
N TYR A 107 3.06 6.83 -1.75
CA TYR A 107 3.84 5.80 -2.43
C TYR A 107 3.42 5.64 -3.88
N VAL A 108 4.40 5.29 -4.71
CA VAL A 108 4.21 5.03 -6.13
C VAL A 108 4.82 3.68 -6.48
N TYR A 109 4.00 2.74 -6.94
CA TYR A 109 4.46 1.54 -7.61
C TYR A 109 4.64 1.82 -9.11
N SER A 110 5.82 1.54 -9.65
CA SER A 110 6.10 1.57 -11.08
C SER A 110 5.99 0.18 -11.67
N VAL A 111 5.16 0.03 -12.72
CA VAL A 111 4.99 -1.26 -13.43
C VAL A 111 6.28 -1.68 -14.12
N THR A 112 6.94 -0.75 -14.83
CA THR A 112 8.15 -1.06 -15.59
C THR A 112 9.33 -1.42 -14.71
N ALA A 113 9.45 -0.78 -13.54
CA ALA A 113 10.52 -1.07 -12.58
C ALA A 113 10.18 -2.18 -11.59
N ASN A 114 8.92 -2.66 -11.55
CA ASN A 114 8.39 -3.55 -10.52
C ASN A 114 8.83 -3.17 -9.10
N ARG A 115 8.69 -1.88 -8.75
CA ARG A 115 9.21 -1.31 -7.49
C ARG A 115 8.27 -0.27 -6.93
N ILE A 116 8.17 -0.24 -5.60
CA ILE A 116 7.46 0.78 -4.83
C ILE A 116 8.48 1.81 -4.36
N TYR A 117 8.14 3.08 -4.56
CA TYR A 117 8.90 4.24 -4.13
C TYR A 117 8.10 5.03 -3.12
N SER A 118 8.76 5.58 -2.09
CA SER A 118 8.18 6.60 -1.23
C SER A 118 8.41 7.97 -1.88
N VAL A 119 7.37 8.79 -1.98
CA VAL A 119 7.49 10.17 -2.45
C VAL A 119 8.31 10.98 -1.45
N ASP A 120 8.09 10.78 -0.16
CA ASP A 120 8.80 11.47 0.92
C ASP A 120 10.32 11.25 0.85
N SER A 121 10.78 10.08 0.39
CA SER A 121 12.21 9.81 0.20
C SER A 121 12.87 10.68 -0.89
N VAL A 122 12.07 11.34 -1.72
CA VAL A 122 12.53 12.19 -2.82
C VAL A 122 12.32 13.67 -2.50
N VAL A 123 11.20 14.03 -1.88
CA VAL A 123 10.80 15.44 -1.66
C VAL A 123 10.79 15.86 -0.19
N GLY A 124 11.08 14.95 0.74
CA GLY A 124 10.85 15.14 2.18
C GLY A 124 9.39 14.86 2.58
N PRO A 125 9.10 14.72 3.88
CA PRO A 125 7.73 14.51 4.35
C PRO A 125 6.87 15.72 4.00
N VAL A 126 5.69 15.46 3.40
CA VAL A 126 4.72 16.52 3.12
C VAL A 126 3.91 16.78 4.39
N THR A 127 4.34 17.76 5.19
CA THR A 127 3.79 18.05 6.52
C THR A 127 2.73 19.15 6.56
N SER A 128 2.31 19.69 5.40
CA SER A 128 1.29 20.74 5.30
C SER A 128 0.03 20.27 4.56
N HIS A 129 -1.14 20.73 5.01
CA HIS A 129 -2.42 20.65 4.27
C HIS A 129 -2.38 21.29 2.87
N LEU A 130 -1.27 21.96 2.55
CA LEU A 130 -0.99 22.58 1.27
C LEU A 130 0.09 21.76 0.57
N LEU A 131 -0.32 20.96 -0.42
CA LEU A 131 0.58 20.42 -1.44
C LEU A 131 1.03 21.60 -2.32
N LEU A 132 2.12 22.26 -1.95
CA LEU A 132 2.86 23.14 -2.86
C LEU A 132 3.66 22.27 -3.81
N THR A 133 2.96 21.66 -4.78
CA THR A 133 3.62 21.05 -5.93
C THR A 133 4.19 22.15 -6.81
N THR A 134 5.36 21.93 -7.42
CA THR A 134 6.04 22.90 -8.30
C THR A 134 5.22 23.29 -9.54
N ARG A 135 4.03 22.71 -9.78
CA ARG A 135 3.03 23.22 -10.75
C ARG A 135 1.58 22.92 -10.33
N LEU A 136 0.98 23.77 -9.52
CA LEU A 136 -0.48 23.87 -9.41
C LEU A 136 -0.98 24.72 -10.59
N GLY A 137 -1.82 24.15 -11.46
CA GLY A 137 -2.39 24.85 -12.62
C GLY A 137 -2.64 23.99 -13.86
N ALA A 138 -2.22 22.72 -13.87
CA ALA A 138 -2.48 21.85 -15.01
C ALA A 138 -3.96 21.46 -15.08
N THR A 139 -4.66 22.00 -16.07
CA THR A 139 -6.04 21.64 -16.37
C THR A 139 -6.08 20.37 -17.23
N ALA A 140 -7.23 19.67 -17.25
CA ALA A 140 -7.42 18.43 -18.00
C ALA A 140 -7.08 18.52 -19.51
N GLY A 141 -6.91 19.73 -20.06
CA GLY A 141 -6.49 19.98 -21.44
C GLY A 141 -4.98 20.12 -21.67
N GLU A 142 -4.15 20.12 -20.64
CA GLU A 142 -2.70 20.37 -20.78
C GLU A 142 -1.95 19.10 -21.24
N LYS A 143 -1.33 19.17 -22.43
CA LYS A 143 -0.66 18.03 -23.08
C LYS A 143 0.76 17.74 -22.59
N ILE A 144 1.30 18.55 -21.67
CA ILE A 144 2.69 18.43 -21.22
C ILE A 144 2.74 17.49 -20.00
N PRO A 145 3.34 16.30 -20.10
CA PRO A 145 3.45 15.40 -18.97
C PRO A 145 4.39 15.98 -17.90
N VAL A 146 3.90 16.09 -16.66
CA VAL A 146 4.74 16.37 -15.49
C VAL A 146 5.75 15.23 -15.35
N SER A 147 7.03 15.56 -15.50
CA SER A 147 8.12 14.59 -15.42
C SER A 147 8.78 14.67 -14.05
N ILE A 148 8.52 13.67 -13.21
CA ILE A 148 9.24 13.48 -11.95
C ILE A 148 10.49 12.64 -12.27
N ARG A 149 11.68 13.23 -12.16
CA ARG A 149 12.94 12.49 -12.25
C ARG A 149 13.25 11.84 -10.91
N LEU A 150 13.10 10.52 -10.83
CA LEU A 150 13.57 9.74 -9.69
C LEU A 150 15.09 9.62 -9.78
N VAL A 151 15.82 10.23 -8.85
CA VAL A 151 17.27 10.10 -8.76
C VAL A 151 17.59 8.77 -8.07
N ARG A 152 18.40 7.94 -8.73
CA ARG A 152 18.77 6.60 -8.25
C ARG A 152 19.91 6.74 -7.23
N TRP A 153 19.63 6.48 -5.95
CA TRP A 153 20.69 6.32 -4.96
C TRP A 153 21.31 4.92 -5.08
N ARG A 154 22.65 4.87 -5.13
CA ARG A 154 23.47 3.65 -5.20
C ARG A 154 23.52 2.96 -3.85
#